data_AF-A0A6A6ATY5-F1
#
_entry.id   AF-A0A6A6ATY5-F1
#
_cell.length_a   1.000
_cell.length_b   1.000
_cell.length_c   1.000
_cell.angle_alpha   90.00
_cell.angle_beta   90.00
_cell.angle_gamma   90.00
#
_symmetry.space_group_name_H-M   'P 1'
#
loop_
_entity.id
_entity.type
_entity.pdbx_description
1 polymer ?
#
loop_
_entity_poly.entity_id
_entity_poly.type
_entity_poly.pdbx_seq_one_letter_code
_entity_poly.pdbx_strand_id
1 'polypeptide(L)' 'MCIQDYRLYTCGCKKLEEFRQCAERQGTNVKCSPVTQQRLQDSVHMCSRHMVKPGKDEMQRQI' A
#
# COMPACT_ATOMS: atom_id res chain seq x y z
N MET A 1 6.85 17.30 5.61
CA MET A 1 7.19 16.20 4.67
C MET A 1 5.94 15.39 4.31
N CYS A 2 5.86 14.87 3.08
CA CYS A 2 4.76 13.97 2.67
C CYS A 2 4.86 12.62 3.37
N ILE A 3 3.72 11.98 3.63
CA ILE A 3 3.61 10.66 4.25
C ILE A 3 2.91 9.73 3.27
N GLN A 4 3.50 8.56 3.07
CA GLN A 4 2.89 7.44 2.36
C GLN A 4 2.63 6.32 3.36
N ASP A 5 1.36 6.09 3.65
CA ASP A 5 0.94 4.96 4.45
C ASP A 5 1.03 3.68 3.62
N TYR A 6 1.47 2.59 4.25
CA TYR A 6 1.53 1.28 3.62
C TYR A 6 1.13 0.17 4.59
N ARG A 7 0.56 -0.90 4.06
CA ARG A 7 0.18 -2.10 4.81
C ARG A 7 0.90 -3.31 4.23
N LEU A 8 1.36 -4.20 5.11
CA LEU A 8 1.82 -5.52 4.71
C LEU A 8 0.67 -6.52 4.84
N TYR A 9 0.58 -7.41 3.87
CA TYR A 9 -0.36 -8.51 3.86
C TYR A 9 0.29 -9.77 4.43
N THR A 10 -0.53 -10.69 4.92
CA THR A 10 -0.10 -12.00 5.40
C THR A 10 0.62 -12.84 4.33
N CYS A 11 0.41 -12.55 3.03
CA CYS A 11 1.19 -13.11 1.93
C CYS A 11 2.57 -12.45 1.72
N GLY A 12 2.96 -11.47 2.55
CA GLY A 12 4.21 -10.71 2.43
C GLY A 12 4.15 -9.52 1.46
N CYS A 13 3.06 -9.32 0.73
CA CYS A 13 2.93 -8.18 -0.19
C CYS A 13 2.81 -6.84 0.55
N LYS A 14 3.47 -5.81 0.02
CA LYS A 14 3.31 -4.41 0.44
C LYS A 14 2.29 -3.72 -0.47
N LYS A 15 1.31 -3.05 0.13
CA LYS A 15 0.37 -2.17 -0.59
C LYS A 15 0.47 -0.76 -0.05
N LEU A 16 0.54 0.20 -0.96
CA LEU A 16 0.43 1.61 -0.65
C LEU A 16 -1.05 1.95 -0.43
N GLU A 17 -1.33 2.59 0.69
CA GLU A 17 -2.69 2.98 1.09
C GLU A 17 -2.82 4.50 0.91
N GLU A 18 -3.12 5.23 1.97
CA GLU A 18 -3.30 6.68 1.91
C GLU A 18 -1.99 7.42 1.69
N PHE A 19 -2.03 8.45 0.85
CA PHE A 19 -0.94 9.40 0.68
C PHE A 19 -1.37 10.77 1.20
N ARG A 20 -0.59 11.30 2.14
CA ARG A 20 -0.84 12.60 2.77
C ARG A 20 0.26 13.57 2.34
N GLN A 21 -0.11 14.60 1.58
CA GLN A 21 0.79 15.70 1.27
C GLN A 21 1.03 16.58 2.50
N CYS A 22 2.25 17.12 2.64
CA CYS A 22 2.47 18.13 3.67
C CYS A 22 1.69 19.40 3.35
N ALA A 23 1.37 20.17 4.40
CA ALA A 23 0.67 21.45 4.27
C ALA A 23 1.37 22.39 3.26
N GLU A 24 2.69 22.42 3.25
CA GLU A 24 3.50 23.27 2.34
C GLU A 24 3.32 22.97 0.86
N ARG A 25 2.91 21.75 0.50
CA ARG A 25 2.72 21.31 -0.90
C ARG A 25 1.29 20.86 -1.19
N GLN A 26 0.38 21.06 -0.24
CA GLN A 26 -1.02 20.68 -0.37
C GLN A 26 -1.66 21.42 -1.55
N GLY A 27 -2.39 20.70 -2.40
CA GLY A 27 -3.00 21.27 -3.61
C GLY A 27 -2.05 21.39 -4.80
N THR A 28 -0.79 21.00 -4.67
CA THR A 28 0.15 20.91 -5.80
C THR A 28 0.28 19.47 -6.30
N ASN A 29 0.72 19.27 -7.54
CA ASN A 29 1.02 17.93 -8.06
C ASN A 29 2.41 17.41 -7.61
N VAL A 30 3.11 18.13 -6.75
CA VAL A 30 4.50 17.84 -6.39
C VAL A 30 4.56 17.04 -5.09
N LYS A 31 5.28 15.92 -5.10
CA LYS A 31 5.59 15.14 -3.89
C LYS A 31 6.85 15.69 -3.21
N CYS A 32 6.93 15.57 -1.89
CA CYS A 32 8.19 15.77 -1.19
C CYS A 32 9.20 14.70 -1.63
N SER A 33 10.48 15.05 -1.57
CA SER A 33 11.57 14.08 -1.66
C SER A 33 12.53 14.35 -0.50
N PRO A 34 12.70 13.41 0.45
CA PRO A 34 12.08 12.08 0.53
C PRO A 34 10.60 12.09 0.98
N VAL A 35 9.88 11.01 0.69
CA VAL A 35 8.54 10.72 1.25
C VAL A 35 8.70 9.78 2.44
N THR A 36 8.10 10.12 3.57
CA THR A 36 8.10 9.27 4.76
C THR A 36 7.16 8.10 4.57
N GLN A 37 7.61 6.89 4.86
CA GLN A 37 6.77 5.70 4.80
C GLN A 37 6.28 5.34 6.20
N GLN A 38 4.97 5.26 6.38
CA GLN A 38 4.37 4.88 7.66
C GLN A 38 3.69 3.51 7.52
N ARG A 39 4.12 2.56 8.36
CA ARG A 39 3.51 1.22 8.39
C ARG A 39 2.21 1.27 9.16
N LEU A 40 1.13 0.86 8.51
CA LEU A 40 -0.16 0.59 9.13
C LEU A 40 -0.20 -0.83 9.71
N GLN A 41 -1.19 -1.09 10.56
CA GLN A 41 -1.47 -2.45 11.04
C GLN A 41 -1.60 -3.42 9.86
N ASP A 42 -0.96 -4.59 10.01
CA ASP A 42 -0.92 -5.61 8.97
C ASP A 42 -2.34 -6.08 8.58
N SER A 43 -2.51 -6.42 7.30
CA SER A 43 -3.76 -7.00 6.83
C SER A 43 -3.88 -8.43 7.34
N VAL A 44 -4.99 -8.75 8.01
CA VAL A 44 -5.34 -10.14 8.37
C VAL A 44 -5.64 -10.95 7.09
N HIS A 45 -6.24 -10.31 6.09
CA HIS A 45 -6.55 -10.91 4.80
C HIS A 45 -5.33 -10.93 3.88
N MET A 46 -5.35 -11.80 2.88
CA MET A 46 -4.37 -11.80 1.81
C MET A 46 -4.62 -10.66 0.81
N CYS A 47 -3.60 -10.32 0.01
CA CYS A 47 -3.75 -9.27 -1.00
C CYS A 47 -4.62 -9.75 -2.16
N SER A 48 -5.14 -8.82 -2.96
CA SER A 48 -6.00 -9.12 -4.12
C SER A 48 -5.35 -10.04 -5.16
N ARG A 49 -4.01 -10.16 -5.18
CA ARG A 49 -3.28 -11.08 -6.06
C ARG A 49 -3.12 -12.48 -5.46
N HIS A 50 -3.15 -12.58 -4.14
CA HIS A 50 -2.94 -13.83 -3.41
C HIS A 50 -4.15 -14.12 -2.53
N MET A 51 -5.37 -13.91 -3.02
CA MET A 51 -6.61 -14.04 -2.22
C MET A 51 -6.80 -15.42 -1.57
N VAL A 52 -6.00 -16.41 -1.98
CA VAL A 52 -5.93 -17.75 -1.44
C VAL A 52 -4.56 -18.01 -0.78
N LYS A 53 -4.56 -18.87 0.25
CA LYS A 53 -3.32 -19.29 0.93
C LYS A 53 -2.29 -19.79 -0.10
N PRO A 54 -0.99 -19.54 0.12
CA PRO A 54 0.06 -20.06 -0.76
C PRO A 54 -0.10 -21.58 -0.90
N GLY A 55 -0.29 -22.06 -2.13
CA GLY A 55 -0.55 -23.47 -2.44
C GLY A 55 -1.89 -23.76 -3.14
N LYS A 56 -2.76 -22.77 -3.35
CA LYS A 56 -3.89 -22.87 -4.29
C LYS A 56 -3.89 -21.67 -5.22
N ASP A 57 -4.19 -21.93 -6.49
CA ASP A 57 -4.15 -21.06 -7.67
C ASP A 57 -4.19 -19.53 -7.47
N GLU A 58 -3.21 -18.88 -8.08
CA GLU A 58 -3.22 -17.45 -8.38
C GLU A 58 -4.49 -17.11 -9.18
N MET A 59 -5.53 -16.58 -8.54
CA MET A 59 -6.74 -16.16 -9.23
C MET A 59 -6.47 -14.84 -9.97
N GLN A 60 -5.94 -14.95 -11.19
CA GLN A 60 -5.88 -13.82 -12.11
C GLN A 60 -7.31 -13.49 -12.55
N ARG A 61 -7.83 -12.34 -12.10
CA ARG A 61 -9.07 -11.79 -12.63
C ARG A 61 -8.80 -11.39 -14.08
N GLN A 62 -9.25 -12.19 -15.04
CA GLN A 62 -9.29 -11.79 -16.45
C GLN A 62 -10.25 -10.60 -16.56
N ILE A 63 -9.73 -9.45 -17.00
CA ILE A 63 -10.48 -8.25 -17.36
C ILE A 63 -10.52 -8.19 -18.88
#